data_AF-A0AAW8PZC1-F1
#
_entry.id   AF-A0AAW8PZC1-F1
#
_cell.length_a   1.000
_cell.length_b   1.000
_cell.length_c   1.000
_cell.angle_alpha   90.00
_cell.angle_beta   90.00
_cell.angle_gamma   90.00
#
_symmetry.space_group_name_H-M   'P 1'
#
loop_
_entity.id
_entity.type
_entity.pdbx_description
1 polymer ?
#
loop_
_entity_poly.entity_id
_entity_poly.type
_entity_poly.pdbx_seq_one_letter_code
_entity_poly.pdbx_strand_id
1 'polypeptide(L)'
;MEHPTICFAVTQHNEIIPLKVTKVKDYKDGCYRYTFEINHSKPSRYMKNQYEAFFEDKFVSEEAPLCDEFTPFRLTLNEAIELAKKELKKKEASLISQLNETRNRINSVDTKALELAEAIGLSQP
;
A
#
# COMPACT_ATOMS: atom_id res chain seq x y z
N MET A 1 -25.59 -12.64 9.53
CA MET A 1 -24.87 -11.87 8.50
C MET A 1 -24.33 -12.86 7.47
N GLU A 2 -24.30 -12.53 6.18
CA GLU A 2 -23.61 -13.39 5.19
C GLU A 2 -22.11 -13.08 5.21
N HIS A 3 -21.28 -14.09 5.47
CA HIS A 3 -19.83 -13.95 5.51
C HIS A 3 -19.23 -14.09 4.10
N PRO A 4 -18.23 -13.26 3.72
CA PRO A 4 -17.57 -13.41 2.43
C PRO A 4 -16.83 -14.76 2.36
N THR A 5 -16.87 -15.41 1.20
CA THR A 5 -16.12 -16.65 0.94
C THR A 5 -14.76 -16.39 0.30
N ILE A 6 -14.67 -15.32 -0.49
CA ILE A 6 -13.45 -14.85 -1.16
C ILE A 6 -13.34 -13.35 -0.91
N CYS A 7 -12.11 -12.87 -0.72
CA CYS A 7 -11.78 -11.46 -0.69
C CYS A 7 -10.39 -11.23 -1.26
N PHE A 8 -9.98 -9.96 -1.35
CA PHE A 8 -8.70 -9.55 -1.93
C PHE A 8 -8.01 -8.61 -0.95
N ALA A 9 -6.82 -8.97 -0.48
CA ALA A 9 -5.99 -8.10 0.35
C ALA A 9 -5.06 -7.28 -0.53
N VAL A 10 -4.93 -5.99 -0.23
CA VAL A 10 -3.94 -5.10 -0.86
C VAL A 10 -2.79 -4.88 0.12
N THR A 11 -1.59 -5.31 -0.27
CA THR A 11 -0.38 -5.16 0.54
C THR A 11 0.06 -3.69 0.61
N GLN A 12 0.95 -3.36 1.55
CA GLN A 12 1.62 -2.04 1.62
C GLN A 12 2.40 -1.65 0.36
N HIS A 13 2.79 -2.64 -0.46
CA HIS A 13 3.47 -2.43 -1.73
C HIS A 13 2.50 -2.43 -2.93
N ASN A 14 1.19 -2.36 -2.65
CA ASN A 14 0.10 -2.32 -3.64
C ASN A 14 -0.03 -3.59 -4.50
N GLU A 15 0.55 -4.71 -4.05
CA GLU A 15 0.24 -6.02 -4.61
C GLU A 15 -1.10 -6.54 -4.08
N ILE A 16 -1.86 -7.20 -4.94
CA ILE A 16 -3.15 -7.79 -4.60
C ILE A 16 -2.96 -9.28 -4.35
N ILE A 17 -3.39 -9.75 -3.18
CA ILE A 17 -3.38 -11.16 -2.79
C ILE A 17 -4.84 -11.65 -2.77
N PRO A 18 -5.22 -12.60 -3.65
CA PRO A 18 -6.54 -13.23 -3.56
C PRO A 18 -6.56 -14.15 -2.33
N LEU A 19 -7.62 -14.03 -1.52
CA LEU A 19 -7.78 -14.78 -0.28
C LEU A 19 -9.10 -15.54 -0.30
N LYS A 20 -9.07 -16.73 0.29
CA LYS A 20 -10.27 -17.54 0.55
C LYS A 20 -10.48 -17.60 2.06
N VAL A 21 -11.71 -17.38 2.50
CA VAL A 21 -12.09 -17.59 3.90
C VAL A 21 -12.20 -19.08 4.15
N THR A 22 -11.41 -19.59 5.08
CA THR A 22 -11.39 -21.01 5.46
C THR A 22 -12.14 -21.27 6.74
N LYS A 23 -12.16 -20.29 7.64
CA LYS A 23 -12.88 -20.39 8.91
C LYS A 23 -13.42 -19.04 9.32
N VAL A 24 -14.64 -19.05 9.83
CA VAL A 24 -15.26 -17.93 10.54
C VAL A 24 -15.58 -18.40 11.95
N LYS A 25 -15.14 -17.63 12.95
CA LYS A 25 -15.53 -17.83 14.33
C LYS A 25 -16.37 -16.64 14.78
N ASP A 26 -17.63 -16.92 15.09
CA ASP A 26 -18.59 -15.96 15.62
C ASP A 26 -18.47 -15.90 17.15
N TYR A 27 -18.35 -14.68 17.68
CA TYR A 27 -18.31 -14.38 19.09
C TYR A 27 -19.62 -13.70 19.48
N LYS A 28 -20.17 -14.09 20.64
CA LYS A 28 -21.48 -13.65 21.15
C LYS A 28 -21.66 -12.12 21.27
N ASP A 29 -20.57 -11.37 21.15
CA ASP A 29 -20.50 -9.93 21.33
C ASP A 29 -20.59 -9.17 19.99
N GLY A 30 -21.03 -9.82 18.91
CA GLY A 30 -21.09 -9.24 17.57
C GLY A 30 -19.72 -9.08 16.92
N CYS A 31 -18.77 -9.96 17.25
CA CYS A 31 -17.42 -9.95 16.69
C CYS A 31 -17.14 -11.24 15.92
N TYR A 32 -16.31 -11.14 14.89
CA TYR A 32 -15.97 -12.23 14.00
C TYR A 32 -14.46 -12.35 13.87
N ARG A 33 -13.94 -13.59 13.94
CA ARG A 33 -12.56 -13.89 13.54
C ARG A 33 -12.57 -14.68 12.24
N TYR A 34 -11.94 -14.12 11.22
CA TYR A 34 -11.72 -14.76 9.94
C TYR A 34 -10.32 -15.36 9.90
N THR A 35 -10.24 -16.58 9.40
CA THR A 35 -8.99 -17.22 8.97
C THR A 35 -9.03 -17.36 7.47
N PHE A 36 -7.91 -17.07 6.83
CA PHE A 36 -7.80 -17.05 5.39
C PHE A 36 -6.84 -18.14 4.90
N GLU A 37 -6.76 -18.27 3.57
CA GLU A 37 -5.67 -18.92 2.84
C GLU A 37 -5.47 -18.16 1.52
N ILE A 38 -4.25 -18.19 0.97
CA ILE A 38 -4.00 -17.60 -0.34
C ILE A 38 -4.71 -18.42 -1.43
N ASN A 39 -5.63 -17.77 -2.14
CA ASN A 39 -6.37 -18.34 -3.26
C ASN A 39 -5.64 -18.12 -4.59
N HIS A 40 -4.41 -18.64 -4.70
CA HIS A 40 -3.57 -18.54 -5.90
C HIS A 40 -2.86 -19.88 -6.15
N SER A 41 -2.83 -20.36 -7.39
CA SER A 41 -2.29 -21.69 -7.73
C SER A 41 -0.78 -21.82 -7.55
N LYS A 42 -0.05 -20.72 -7.73
CA LYS A 42 1.41 -20.64 -7.54
C LYS A 42 1.80 -19.35 -6.80
N PRO A 43 1.52 -19.25 -5.49
CA PRO A 43 1.76 -18.02 -4.75
C PRO A 43 3.26 -17.73 -4.67
N SER A 44 3.65 -16.49 -4.95
CA SER A 44 5.05 -16.08 -4.88
C SER A 44 5.56 -16.12 -3.44
N ARG A 45 6.87 -16.21 -3.24
CA ARG A 45 7.48 -16.14 -1.89
C ARG A 45 7.11 -14.83 -1.18
N TYR A 46 7.09 -13.74 -1.93
CA TYR A 46 6.72 -12.44 -1.40
C TYR A 46 5.25 -12.40 -0.93
N MET A 47 4.31 -12.94 -1.73
CA MET A 47 2.90 -13.05 -1.34
C MET A 47 2.72 -13.83 -0.04
N LYS A 48 3.42 -14.97 0.11
CA LYS A 48 3.39 -15.78 1.33
C LYS A 48 3.86 -14.99 2.55
N ASN A 49 5.00 -14.32 2.43
CA ASN A 49 5.55 -13.51 3.52
C ASN A 49 4.61 -12.36 3.93
N GLN A 50 3.99 -11.67 2.97
CA GLN A 50 3.04 -10.59 3.29
C GLN A 50 1.75 -11.14 3.91
N TYR A 51 1.27 -12.28 3.42
CA TYR A 51 0.12 -12.97 3.97
C TYR A 51 0.33 -13.36 5.44
N GLU A 52 1.42 -14.07 5.74
CA GLU A 52 1.76 -14.51 7.11
C GLU A 52 1.93 -13.32 8.07
N ALA A 53 2.54 -12.22 7.60
CA ALA A 53 2.80 -11.07 8.47
C ALA A 53 1.56 -10.22 8.79
N PHE A 54 0.57 -10.16 7.88
CA PHE A 54 -0.49 -9.14 7.97
C PHE A 54 -1.92 -9.64 7.75
N PHE A 55 -2.11 -10.82 7.15
CA PHE A 55 -3.41 -11.25 6.63
C PHE A 55 -3.83 -12.67 7.02
N GLU A 56 -3.02 -13.41 7.78
CA GLU A 56 -3.31 -14.80 8.16
C GLU A 56 -4.61 -14.92 8.97
N ASP A 57 -4.80 -14.01 9.92
CA ASP A 57 -6.02 -13.89 10.69
C ASP A 57 -6.49 -12.44 10.83
N LYS A 58 -7.82 -12.27 10.91
CA LYS A 58 -8.40 -10.94 11.11
C LYS A 58 -9.58 -11.01 12.05
N PHE A 59 -9.50 -10.22 13.12
CA PHE A 59 -10.61 -9.99 14.04
C PHE A 59 -11.30 -8.67 13.65
N VAL A 60 -12.63 -8.71 13.56
CA VAL A 60 -13.46 -7.55 13.21
C VAL A 60 -14.75 -7.55 14.03
N SER A 61 -15.30 -6.37 14.28
CA SER A 61 -16.63 -6.21 14.88
C SER A 61 -17.70 -6.08 13.79
N GLU A 62 -18.96 -6.17 14.19
CA GLU A 62 -20.10 -5.90 13.30
C GLU A 62 -20.12 -4.43 12.80
N GLU A 63 -19.67 -3.48 13.62
CA GLU A 63 -19.59 -2.06 13.28
C GLU A 63 -18.46 -1.72 12.29
N ALA A 64 -17.40 -2.53 12.25
CA ALA A 64 -16.23 -2.35 11.39
C ALA A 64 -15.98 -3.62 10.57
N PRO A 65 -16.76 -3.85 9.49
CA PRO A 65 -16.73 -5.10 8.75
C PRO A 65 -15.37 -5.34 8.07
N LEU A 66 -15.09 -6.60 7.76
CA LEU A 66 -13.82 -7.05 7.17
C LEU A 66 -13.35 -6.23 5.96
N CYS A 67 -14.27 -5.72 5.16
CA CYS A 67 -13.99 -4.99 3.92
C CYS A 67 -14.48 -3.53 3.98
N ASP A 68 -14.40 -2.90 5.15
CA ASP A 68 -14.64 -1.47 5.28
C ASP A 68 -13.57 -0.61 4.54
N GLU A 69 -13.73 0.71 4.59
CA GLU A 69 -12.81 1.65 3.94
C GLU A 69 -11.42 1.74 4.60
N PHE A 70 -11.32 1.36 5.88
CA PHE A 70 -10.10 1.49 6.70
C PHE A 70 -9.21 0.25 6.65
N THR A 71 -9.76 -0.87 6.19
CA THR A 71 -9.04 -2.13 6.03
C THR A 71 -8.44 -2.27 4.63
N PRO A 72 -7.40 -3.10 4.47
CA PRO A 72 -6.81 -3.41 3.16
C PRO A 72 -7.55 -4.50 2.38
N PHE A 73 -8.71 -4.98 2.86
CA PHE A 73 -9.46 -6.07 2.23
C PHE A 73 -10.61 -5.53 1.36
N ARG A 74 -10.84 -6.15 0.21
CA ARG A 74 -11.94 -5.82 -0.70
C ARG A 74 -12.72 -7.07 -1.10
N LEU A 75 -14.03 -6.92 -1.33
CA LEU A 75 -14.91 -8.02 -1.70
C LEU A 75 -14.70 -8.41 -3.17
N THR A 76 -14.37 -7.44 -4.02
CA THR A 76 -14.16 -7.66 -5.45
C THR A 76 -12.73 -7.34 -5.89
N LEU A 77 -12.30 -7.97 -6.98
CA LEU A 77 -11.01 -7.69 -7.59
C LEU A 77 -10.94 -6.24 -8.10
N ASN A 78 -12.05 -5.71 -8.62
CA ASN A 78 -12.10 -4.33 -9.14
C ASN A 78 -11.84 -3.31 -8.04
N GLU A 79 -12.49 -3.45 -6.89
CA GLU A 79 -12.25 -2.58 -5.73
C GLU A 79 -10.80 -2.67 -5.24
N ALA A 80 -10.20 -3.87 -5.24
CA ALA A 80 -8.79 -4.05 -4.88
C ALA A 80 -7.85 -3.34 -5.89
N ILE A 81 -8.15 -3.43 -7.18
CA ILE A 81 -7.43 -2.73 -8.25
C ILE A 81 -7.56 -1.21 -8.08
N GLU A 82 -8.75 -0.71 -7.78
CA GLU A 82 -8.98 0.72 -7.57
C GLU A 82 -8.20 1.23 -6.36
N LEU A 83 -8.19 0.49 -5.24
CA LEU A 83 -7.39 0.81 -4.07
C LEU A 83 -5.89 0.84 -4.39
N ALA A 84 -5.37 -0.21 -5.02
CA ALA A 84 -3.96 -0.29 -5.40
C ALA A 84 -3.55 0.88 -6.32
N LYS A 85 -4.39 1.22 -7.30
CA LYS A 85 -4.18 2.38 -8.19
C LYS A 85 -4.20 3.70 -7.43
N LYS A 86 -5.13 3.87 -6.48
CA LYS A 86 -5.23 5.08 -5.65
C LYS A 86 -3.96 5.31 -4.85
N GLU A 87 -3.44 4.27 -4.20
CA GLU A 87 -2.21 4.35 -3.41
C GLU A 87 -0.96 4.56 -4.28
N LEU A 88 -0.88 3.92 -5.45
CA LEU A 88 0.19 4.17 -6.42
C LEU A 88 0.19 5.61 -6.93
N LYS A 89 -0.97 6.19 -7.24
CA LYS A 89 -1.09 7.61 -7.64
C LYS A 89 -0.66 8.57 -6.54
N LYS A 90 -1.00 8.29 -5.27
CA LYS A 90 -0.50 9.08 -4.13
C LYS A 90 1.03 9.03 -4.04
N LYS A 91 1.61 7.83 -4.21
CA LYS A 91 3.07 7.64 -4.21
C LYS A 91 3.73 8.38 -5.38
N GLU A 92 3.14 8.31 -6.58
CA GLU A 92 3.60 9.06 -7.75
C GLU A 92 3.64 10.57 -7.47
N ALA A 93 2.55 11.14 -6.96
CA ALA A 93 2.50 12.57 -6.62
C ALA A 93 3.57 12.96 -5.58
N SER A 94 3.78 12.13 -4.55
CA SER A 94 4.83 12.35 -3.54
C SER A 94 6.24 12.32 -4.15
N LEU A 95 6.52 11.35 -5.03
CA LEU A 95 7.80 11.23 -5.71
C LEU A 95 8.06 12.42 -6.65
N ILE A 96 7.04 12.92 -7.35
CA ILE A 96 7.16 14.13 -8.19
C ILE A 96 7.53 15.35 -7.32
N SER A 97 6.91 15.50 -6.14
CA SER A 97 7.25 16.57 -5.20
C SER A 97 8.73 16.50 -4.77
N GLN A 98 9.19 15.31 -4.37
CA GLN A 98 10.58 15.07 -3.98
C GLN A 98 11.57 15.34 -5.13
N LEU A 99 11.20 14.97 -6.36
CA LEU A 99 12.01 15.26 -7.54
C LEU A 99 12.15 16.77 -7.77
N ASN A 100 11.06 17.51 -7.62
CA ASN A 100 11.07 18.97 -7.78
C ASN A 100 11.91 19.65 -6.68
N GLU A 101 11.80 19.21 -5.43
CA GLU A 101 12.66 19.69 -4.34
C GLU A 101 14.15 19.43 -4.63
N THR A 102 14.46 18.23 -5.14
CA THR A 102 15.82 17.86 -5.50
C THR A 102 16.36 18.74 -6.62
N ARG A 103 15.56 19.01 -7.66
CA ARG A 103 15.93 19.93 -8.75
C ARG A 103 16.18 21.35 -8.25
N ASN A 104 15.35 21.85 -7.35
CA ASN A 104 15.53 23.17 -6.75
C ASN A 104 16.84 23.26 -5.96
N ARG A 105 17.22 22.19 -5.25
CA ARG A 105 18.51 22.12 -4.54
C ARG A 105 19.70 22.13 -5.49
N ILE A 106 19.64 21.39 -6.60
CA ILE A 106 20.68 21.41 -7.64
C ILE A 106 20.86 22.83 -8.19
N ASN A 107 19.77 23.46 -8.63
CA ASN A 107 19.82 24.83 -9.16
C ASN A 107 20.39 25.82 -8.12
N SER A 108 20.03 25.68 -6.85
CA SER A 108 20.58 26.54 -5.78
C SER A 108 22.08 26.35 -5.58
N VAL A 109 22.59 25.12 -5.73
CA VAL A 109 24.03 24.84 -5.68
C VAL A 109 24.73 25.47 -6.88
N ASP A 110 24.17 25.33 -8.09
CA ASP A 110 24.73 25.92 -9.32
C ASP A 110 24.80 27.44 -9.22
N THR A 111 23.73 28.10 -8.74
CA THR A 111 23.73 29.55 -8.51
C THR A 111 24.79 29.97 -7.49
N LYS A 112 24.91 29.27 -6.36
CA LYS A 112 25.94 29.56 -5.36
C LYS A 112 27.36 29.33 -5.88
N ALA A 113 27.55 28.32 -6.72
CA ALA A 113 28.85 28.04 -7.33
C ALA A 113 29.26 29.18 -8.28
N LEU A 114 28.31 29.71 -9.06
CA LEU A 114 28.52 30.89 -9.91
C LEU A 114 28.87 32.12 -9.08
N GLU A 115 28.07 32.44 -8.05
CA GLU A 115 28.33 33.58 -7.14
C GLU A 115 29.71 33.49 -6.48
N LEU A 116 30.11 32.29 -6.05
CA LEU A 116 31.43 32.06 -5.44
C LEU A 116 32.56 32.20 -6.46
N ALA A 117 32.40 31.67 -7.67
CA ALA A 117 33.40 31.79 -8.74
C ALA A 117 33.64 33.26 -9.11
N GLU A 118 32.56 34.05 -9.22
CA GLU A 118 32.62 35.50 -9.42
C GLU A 118 33.35 36.20 -8.26
N ALA A 119 33.02 35.85 -7.00
CA ALA A 119 33.61 36.47 -5.81
C ALA A 119 35.13 36.23 -5.67
N ILE A 120 35.65 35.11 -6.17
CA ILE A 120 37.08 34.76 -6.11
C ILE A 120 37.83 35.07 -7.42
N GLY A 121 37.19 35.73 -8.38
CA GLY A 121 37.83 36.16 -9.62
C GLY A 121 38.22 35.00 -10.55
N LEU A 122 37.58 33.83 -10.40
CA LEU A 122 37.70 32.76 -11.37
C LEU A 122 36.77 33.07 -12.55
N SER A 123 37.30 33.65 -13.62
CA SER A 123 36.61 33.69 -14.91
C SER A 123 36.40 32.26 -15.41
N GLN A 124 35.15 31.90 -15.71
CA GLN A 124 34.84 30.64 -16.37
C GLN A 124 35.56 30.57 -17.74
N PRO A 125 35.99 29.37 -18.19
CA PRO A 125 36.36 29.17 -19.59
C PRO A 125 35.18 29.40 -20.54
#